data_AF-D1AP26-F1
#
_entry.id   AF-D1AP26-F1
#
_cell.length_a   1.000
_cell.length_b   1.000
_cell.length_c   1.000
_cell.angle_alpha   90.00
_cell.angle_beta   90.00
_cell.angle_gamma   90.00
#
_symmetry.space_group_name_H-M   'P 1'
#
loop_
_entity.id
_entity.type
_entity.pdbx_description
1 polymer ?
#
loop_
_entity_poly.entity_id
_entity_poly.type
_entity_poly.pdbx_seq_one_letter_code
_entity_poly.pdbx_strand_id
1 'polypeptide(L)'
;MKKIGIILMISSVVASAAAKTTKTTTTAPTATMTFEQRYDAISNQLDALRAKDDQRFQLEQQKADNAQAELDKQVEMRDELQAKYEEAAQLAKISYYKNTYGPVANQYKDLLGKLDSSIKENQKIIDNFEKLSAARDAYAQ
;
A
#
# COMPACT_ATOMS: atom_id res chain seq x y z
N MET A 1 21.98 -6.10 -13.15
CA MET A 1 21.44 -7.09 -12.18
C MET A 1 19.95 -6.84 -12.00
N LYS A 2 19.16 -7.91 -11.95
CA LYS A 2 17.69 -7.88 -12.05
C LYS A 2 17.03 -7.54 -10.69
N LYS A 3 15.88 -6.88 -10.81
CA LYS A 3 14.90 -6.39 -9.83
C LYS A 3 14.75 -7.24 -8.56
N ILE A 4 14.74 -6.60 -7.38
CA ILE A 4 14.32 -7.21 -6.12
C ILE A 4 12.95 -6.61 -5.75
N GLY A 5 11.90 -7.41 -5.94
CA GLY A 5 10.57 -7.13 -5.43
C GLY A 5 10.37 -7.90 -4.13
N ILE A 6 9.99 -7.20 -3.07
CA ILE A 6 9.49 -7.82 -1.84
C ILE A 6 7.97 -7.64 -1.88
N ILE A 7 7.27 -8.69 -2.30
CA ILE A 7 5.82 -8.84 -2.15
C ILE A 7 5.62 -9.75 -0.95
N LEU A 8 5.23 -9.18 0.19
CA LEU A 8 4.74 -9.93 1.33
C LEU A 8 3.25 -10.25 1.09
N MET A 9 2.99 -11.37 0.43
CA MET A 9 1.63 -11.90 0.28
C MET A 9 1.18 -12.53 1.61
N ILE A 10 0.23 -11.90 2.28
CA ILE A 10 -0.60 -12.61 3.26
C ILE A 10 -1.67 -13.35 2.45
N SER A 11 -1.36 -14.61 2.12
CA SER A 11 -2.28 -15.56 1.51
C SER A 11 -3.36 -15.95 2.52
N SER A 12 -4.48 -15.24 2.53
CA SER A 12 -5.74 -15.78 3.04
C SER A 12 -6.44 -16.47 1.88
N VAL A 13 -6.30 -17.79 1.83
CA VAL A 13 -7.01 -18.66 0.89
C VAL A 13 -8.50 -18.58 1.23
N VAL A 14 -9.28 -17.81 0.47
CA VAL A 14 -10.73 -18.03 0.42
C VAL A 14 -10.90 -19.22 -0.51
N ALA A 15 -11.28 -20.36 0.07
CA ALA A 15 -11.65 -21.55 -0.69
C ALA A 15 -12.85 -21.21 -1.58
N SER A 16 -12.62 -20.95 -2.86
CA SER A 16 -13.67 -20.90 -3.87
C SER A 16 -14.11 -22.32 -4.17
N ALA A 17 -15.28 -22.69 -3.67
CA ALA A 17 -15.96 -23.92 -4.01
C ALA A 17 -16.10 -24.05 -5.53
N ALA A 18 -15.75 -25.23 -6.05
CA ALA A 18 -15.85 -25.57 -7.45
C ALA A 18 -17.30 -25.50 -7.94
N ALA A 19 -17.55 -24.65 -8.93
CA ALA A 19 -18.70 -24.78 -9.83
C ALA A 19 -18.21 -24.68 -11.28
N LYS A 20 -17.90 -25.87 -11.81
CA LYS A 20 -17.95 -26.31 -13.21
C LYS A 20 -17.92 -25.23 -14.31
N THR A 21 -16.81 -25.24 -15.04
CA THR A 21 -16.61 -24.72 -16.39
C THR A 21 -17.84 -24.91 -17.28
N THR A 22 -18.51 -23.81 -17.64
CA THR A 22 -19.32 -23.72 -18.85
C THR A 22 -18.95 -22.42 -19.54
N LYS A 23 -18.30 -22.54 -20.71
CA LYS A 23 -18.18 -21.46 -21.70
C LYS A 23 -19.57 -20.83 -21.89
N THR A 24 -19.73 -19.55 -21.56
CA THR A 24 -20.86 -18.76 -22.07
C THR A 24 -20.31 -17.55 -22.78
N THR A 25 -20.30 -17.72 -24.09
CA THR A 25 -20.35 -16.74 -25.16
C THR A 25 -20.90 -15.38 -24.72
N THR A 26 -20.21 -14.33 -25.12
CA THR A 26 -20.72 -12.96 -25.24
C THR A 26 -21.99 -12.95 -26.09
N THR A 27 -23.17 -12.88 -25.46
CA THR A 27 -24.41 -12.51 -26.13
C THR A 27 -25.35 -11.82 -25.13
N ALA A 28 -25.70 -10.58 -25.42
CA ALA A 28 -26.57 -9.74 -24.61
C ALA A 28 -27.93 -10.40 -24.30
N PRO A 29 -28.45 -10.32 -23.06
CA PRO A 29 -29.85 -10.64 -22.76
C PRO A 29 -30.74 -9.39 -22.75
N THR A 30 -30.30 -8.27 -23.33
CA THR A 30 -31.05 -7.00 -23.20
C THR A 30 -32.23 -6.90 -24.17
N ALA A 31 -32.27 -7.66 -25.26
CA ALA A 31 -33.25 -7.44 -26.33
C ALA A 31 -34.70 -7.89 -26.01
N THR A 32 -34.92 -8.67 -24.94
CA THR A 32 -36.23 -9.28 -24.63
C THR A 32 -36.73 -9.00 -23.21
N MET A 33 -36.00 -8.23 -22.40
CA MET A 33 -36.41 -7.90 -21.03
C MET A 33 -37.50 -6.82 -21.03
N THR A 34 -38.49 -6.96 -20.15
CA THR A 34 -39.46 -5.89 -19.87
C THR A 34 -38.76 -4.68 -19.22
N PHE A 35 -39.44 -3.54 -19.17
CA PHE A 35 -38.90 -2.34 -18.55
C PHE A 35 -38.58 -2.57 -17.07
N GLU A 36 -39.45 -3.28 -16.35
CA GLU A 36 -39.29 -3.63 -14.94
C GLU A 36 -38.05 -4.51 -14.72
N GLN A 37 -37.86 -5.53 -15.55
CA GLN A 37 -36.68 -6.40 -15.47
C GLN A 37 -35.37 -5.64 -15.72
N ARG A 38 -35.39 -4.64 -16.62
CA ARG A 38 -34.25 -3.75 -16.86
C ARG A 38 -33.98 -2.82 -15.68
N TYR A 39 -35.04 -2.26 -15.09
CA TYR A 39 -34.93 -1.42 -13.89
C TYR A 39 -34.30 -2.21 -12.73
N ASP A 40 -34.83 -3.40 -12.43
CA ASP A 40 -34.32 -4.25 -11.35
C ASP A 40 -32.87 -4.66 -11.60
N ALA A 41 -32.52 -5.00 -12.84
CA ALA A 41 -31.14 -5.33 -13.21
C ALA A 41 -30.18 -4.16 -12.96
N ILE A 42 -30.57 -2.93 -13.35
CA ILE A 42 -29.75 -1.72 -13.14
C ILE A 42 -29.66 -1.38 -11.65
N SER A 43 -30.76 -1.49 -10.90
CA SER A 43 -30.76 -1.24 -9.45
C SER A 43 -29.81 -2.19 -8.74
N ASN A 44 -29.89 -3.49 -9.04
CA ASN A 44 -29.00 -4.49 -8.47
C ASN A 44 -27.52 -4.25 -8.86
N GLN A 45 -27.26 -3.80 -10.08
CA GLN A 45 -25.90 -3.42 -10.51
C GLN A 45 -25.37 -2.21 -9.72
N LEU A 46 -26.21 -1.21 -9.47
CA LEU A 46 -25.85 -0.03 -8.70
C LEU A 46 -25.53 -0.39 -7.25
N ASP A 47 -26.35 -1.23 -6.61
CA ASP A 47 -26.12 -1.65 -5.23
C ASP A 47 -24.86 -2.51 -5.09
N ALA A 48 -24.58 -3.38 -6.07
CA ALA A 48 -23.34 -4.14 -6.13
C ALA A 48 -22.10 -3.24 -6.30
N LEU A 49 -22.21 -2.17 -7.09
CA LEU A 49 -21.13 -1.17 -7.26
C LEU A 49 -20.87 -0.43 -5.94
N ARG A 50 -21.92 0.04 -5.26
CA ARG A 50 -21.78 0.71 -3.95
C ARG A 50 -21.09 -0.16 -2.92
N ALA A 51 -21.52 -1.42 -2.79
CA ALA A 51 -20.90 -2.37 -1.87
C ALA A 51 -19.41 -2.59 -2.18
N LYS A 52 -19.04 -2.66 -3.46
CA LYS A 52 -17.65 -2.81 -3.89
C LYS A 52 -16.83 -1.56 -3.59
N ASP A 53 -17.39 -0.37 -3.80
CA ASP A 53 -16.72 0.89 -3.50
C ASP A 53 -16.47 1.04 -1.99
N ASP A 54 -17.43 0.65 -1.16
CA ASP A 54 -17.27 0.60 0.31
C ASP A 54 -16.16 -0.36 0.73
N GLN A 55 -16.12 -1.56 0.16
CA GLN A 55 -15.06 -2.54 0.44
C GLN A 55 -13.68 -2.02 0.02
N ARG A 56 -13.60 -1.34 -1.13
CA ARG A 56 -12.35 -0.73 -1.60
C ARG A 56 -11.91 0.39 -0.70
N PHE A 57 -12.83 1.24 -0.26
CA PHE A 57 -12.52 2.33 0.65
C PHE A 57 -11.98 1.81 1.99
N GLN A 58 -12.63 0.81 2.60
CA GLN A 58 -12.15 0.21 3.85
C GLN A 58 -10.76 -0.41 3.70
N LEU A 59 -10.47 -1.03 2.55
CA LEU A 59 -9.15 -1.57 2.28
C LEU A 59 -8.08 -0.46 2.18
N GLU A 60 -8.38 0.64 1.50
CA GLU A 60 -7.43 1.78 1.43
C GLU A 60 -7.26 2.47 2.79
N GLN A 61 -8.33 2.53 3.60
CA GLN A 61 -8.26 3.01 4.98
C GLN A 61 -7.31 2.15 5.81
N GLN A 62 -7.47 0.84 5.79
CA GLN A 62 -6.60 -0.08 6.53
C GLN A 62 -5.14 0.04 6.08
N LYS A 63 -4.87 0.25 4.78
CA LYS A 63 -3.52 0.49 4.29
C LYS A 63 -2.94 1.80 4.82
N ALA A 64 -3.73 2.87 4.85
CA ALA A 64 -3.31 4.15 5.40
C ALA A 64 -3.04 4.07 6.91
N ASP A 65 -3.90 3.39 7.67
CA ASP A 65 -3.71 3.16 9.11
C ASP A 65 -2.42 2.38 9.39
N ASN A 66 -2.16 1.32 8.61
CA ASN A 66 -0.92 0.55 8.71
C ASN A 66 0.30 1.39 8.32
N ALA A 67 0.20 2.20 7.25
CA ALA A 67 1.26 3.09 6.82
C ALA A 67 1.58 4.16 7.87
N GLN A 68 0.56 4.70 8.55
CA GLN A 68 0.75 5.66 9.65
C GLN A 68 1.46 5.01 10.84
N ALA A 69 1.00 3.83 11.27
CA ALA A 69 1.62 3.11 12.38
C ALA A 69 3.09 2.71 12.11
N GLU A 70 3.43 2.45 10.84
CA GLU A 70 4.80 2.19 10.41
C GLU A 70 5.61 3.48 10.27
N LEU A 71 5.03 4.56 9.75
CA LEU A 71 5.67 5.87 9.64
C LEU A 71 6.15 6.37 11.00
N ASP A 72 5.31 6.28 12.03
CA ASP A 72 5.65 6.75 13.38
C ASP A 72 6.91 6.04 13.93
N LYS A 73 6.98 4.71 13.77
CA LYS A 73 8.16 3.91 14.17
C LYS A 73 9.40 4.25 13.34
N GLN A 74 9.21 4.48 12.04
CA GLN A 74 10.31 4.74 11.12
C GLN A 74 10.94 6.11 11.37
N VAL A 75 10.14 7.12 11.71
CA VAL A 75 10.64 8.46 12.06
C VAL A 75 11.51 8.41 13.32
N GLU A 76 11.07 7.70 14.37
CA GLU A 76 11.86 7.51 15.60
C GLU A 76 13.19 6.78 15.30
N MET A 77 13.13 5.67 14.55
CA MET A 77 14.32 4.89 14.19
C MET A 77 15.30 5.69 13.31
N ARG A 78 14.81 6.63 12.49
CA ARG A 78 15.63 7.45 11.60
C ARG A 78 16.56 8.36 12.41
N ASP A 79 16.05 8.99 13.46
CA ASP A 79 16.84 9.89 14.29
C ASP A 79 17.97 9.14 15.01
N GLU A 80 17.67 7.95 15.54
CA GLU A 80 18.69 7.10 16.17
C GLU A 80 19.76 6.62 15.18
N LEU A 81 19.35 6.20 13.97
CA LEU A 81 20.27 5.76 12.93
C LEU A 81 21.15 6.90 12.44
N GLN A 82 20.61 8.12 12.34
CA GLN A 82 21.35 9.31 11.96
C GLN A 82 22.44 9.63 12.99
N ALA A 83 22.12 9.58 14.28
CA ALA A 83 23.10 9.79 15.34
C ALA A 83 24.24 8.76 15.28
N LYS A 84 23.91 7.47 15.11
CA LYS A 84 24.91 6.38 15.00
C LYS A 84 25.77 6.51 13.73
N TYR A 85 25.17 6.93 12.61
CA TYR A 85 25.89 7.23 11.39
C TYR A 85 26.92 8.34 11.61
N GLU A 86 26.50 9.45 12.22
CA GLU A 86 27.36 10.61 12.46
C GLU A 86 28.52 10.25 13.39
N GLU A 87 28.27 9.54 14.49
CA GLU A 87 29.31 9.05 15.39
C GLU A 87 30.35 8.20 14.65
N ALA A 88 29.90 7.18 13.91
CA ALA A 88 30.78 6.30 13.14
C ALA A 88 31.55 7.07 12.06
N ALA A 89 30.89 8.01 11.37
CA ALA A 89 31.51 8.83 10.34
C ALA A 89 32.58 9.76 10.92
N GLN A 90 32.38 10.31 12.12
CA GLN A 90 33.37 11.15 12.80
C GLN A 90 34.58 10.33 13.25
N LEU A 91 34.36 9.15 13.85
CA LEU A 91 35.46 8.25 14.23
C LEU A 91 36.26 7.76 13.03
N ALA A 92 35.60 7.54 11.89
CA ALA A 92 36.25 7.14 10.64
C ALA A 92 37.19 8.21 10.06
N LYS A 93 37.10 9.48 10.48
CA LYS A 93 38.03 10.55 10.08
C LYS A 93 39.40 10.40 10.72
N ILE A 94 39.51 9.64 11.82
CA ILE A 94 40.77 9.35 12.47
C ILE A 94 41.45 8.20 11.71
N SER A 95 42.63 8.44 11.11
CA SER A 95 43.31 7.48 10.23
C SER A 95 43.46 6.07 10.83
N TYR A 96 43.71 5.97 12.14
CA TYR A 96 43.82 4.68 12.83
C TYR A 96 42.51 3.89 12.82
N TYR A 97 41.37 4.56 12.95
CA TYR A 97 40.03 3.96 13.07
C TYR A 97 39.28 3.85 11.74
N LYS A 98 39.79 4.48 10.67
CA LYS A 98 39.15 4.57 9.36
C LYS A 98 38.67 3.23 8.81
N ASN A 99 39.50 2.19 8.88
CA ASN A 99 39.18 0.88 8.30
C ASN A 99 38.19 0.06 9.15
N THR A 100 37.95 0.47 10.40
CA THR A 100 36.98 -0.17 11.30
C THR A 100 35.64 0.55 11.24
N TYR A 101 35.64 1.87 11.39
CA TYR A 101 34.41 2.67 11.46
C TYR A 101 33.89 3.12 10.09
N GLY A 102 34.75 3.21 9.07
CA GLY A 102 34.34 3.58 7.70
C GLY A 102 33.30 2.62 7.10
N PRO A 103 33.51 1.29 7.14
CA PRO A 103 32.51 0.33 6.70
C PRO A 103 31.19 0.41 7.49
N VAL A 104 31.28 0.58 8.81
CA VAL A 104 30.11 0.71 9.70
C VAL A 104 29.30 1.98 9.36
N ALA A 105 29.97 3.11 9.15
CA ALA A 105 29.33 4.35 8.73
C ALA A 105 28.61 4.19 7.37
N ASN A 106 29.21 3.46 6.42
CA ASN A 106 28.56 3.18 5.14
C ASN A 106 27.31 2.29 5.29
N GLN A 107 27.35 1.28 6.17
CA GLN A 107 26.18 0.44 6.45
C GLN A 107 25.02 1.26 7.05
N TYR A 108 25.31 2.16 8.00
CA TYR A 108 24.30 3.05 8.55
C TYR A 108 23.74 4.00 7.50
N LYS A 109 24.59 4.58 6.64
CA LYS A 109 24.17 5.44 5.53
C LYS A 109 23.25 4.72 4.55
N ASP A 110 23.58 3.49 4.17
CA ASP A 110 22.77 2.68 3.27
C ASP A 110 21.41 2.33 3.91
N LEU A 111 21.39 2.05 5.20
CA LEU A 111 20.17 1.77 5.95
C LEU A 111 19.29 3.01 6.07
N LEU A 112 19.87 4.19 6.36
CA LEU A 112 19.18 5.48 6.37
C LEU A 112 18.52 5.76 5.00
N GLY A 113 19.24 5.54 3.90
CA GLY A 113 18.66 5.76 2.56
C GLY A 113 17.45 4.85 2.26
N LYS A 114 17.47 3.60 2.75
CA LYS A 114 16.33 2.68 2.65
C LYS A 114 15.16 3.13 3.52
N LEU A 115 15.46 3.58 4.75
CA LEU A 115 14.47 4.07 5.69
C LEU A 115 13.77 5.32 5.17
N ASP A 116 14.53 6.31 4.68
CA ASP A 116 13.99 7.52 4.07
C ASP A 116 13.09 7.21 2.87
N SER A 117 13.44 6.19 2.09
CA SER A 117 12.62 5.74 0.96
C SER A 117 11.32 5.11 1.43
N SER A 118 11.35 4.30 2.50
CA SER A 118 10.17 3.70 3.10
C SER A 118 9.24 4.75 3.71
N ILE A 119 9.79 5.72 4.44
CA ILE A 119 9.06 6.86 5.01
C ILE A 119 8.29 7.60 3.91
N LYS A 120 8.94 7.89 2.78
CA LYS A 120 8.29 8.56 1.64
C LYS A 120 7.15 7.75 1.02
N GLU A 121 7.31 6.42 0.93
CA GLU A 121 6.25 5.57 0.39
C GLU A 121 5.05 5.50 1.35
N ASN A 122 5.30 5.36 2.65
CA ASN A 122 4.23 5.39 3.67
C ASN A 122 3.47 6.72 3.64
N GLN A 123 4.19 7.85 3.59
CA GLN A 123 3.56 9.18 3.45
C GLN A 123 2.67 9.26 2.21
N LYS A 124 3.15 8.74 1.08
CA LYS A 124 2.36 8.73 -0.16
C LYS A 124 1.10 7.88 -0.05
N ILE A 125 1.13 6.75 0.67
CA ILE A 125 -0.06 5.93 0.91
C ILE A 125 -1.09 6.73 1.73
N ILE A 126 -0.64 7.40 2.79
CA ILE A 126 -1.47 8.25 3.65
C ILE A 126 -2.10 9.38 2.83
N ASP A 127 -1.29 10.17 2.11
CA ASP A 127 -1.75 11.30 1.28
C ASP A 127 -2.79 10.87 0.22
N ASN A 128 -2.63 9.68 -0.35
CA ASN A 128 -3.56 9.16 -1.34
C ASN A 128 -4.90 8.79 -0.71
N PHE A 129 -4.89 8.22 0.49
CA PHE A 129 -6.12 7.91 1.21
C PHE A 129 -6.84 9.17 1.68
N GLU A 130 -6.12 10.18 2.17
CA GLU A 130 -6.72 11.47 2.54
C GLU A 130 -7.44 12.13 1.37
N LYS A 131 -6.83 12.12 0.18
CA LYS A 131 -7.47 12.61 -1.06
C LYS A 131 -8.70 11.78 -1.44
N LEU A 132 -8.63 10.46 -1.29
CA LEU A 132 -9.76 9.56 -1.53
C LEU A 132 -10.92 9.85 -0.56
N SER A 133 -10.63 10.02 0.72
CA SER A 133 -11.62 10.36 1.75
C SER A 133 -12.28 11.70 1.46
N ALA A 134 -11.49 12.74 1.19
CA ALA A 134 -12.02 14.06 0.87
C ALA A 134 -12.91 14.04 -0.38
N ALA A 135 -12.51 13.31 -1.42
CA ALA A 135 -13.33 13.15 -2.62
C ALA A 135 -14.64 12.44 -2.31
N ARG A 136 -14.61 11.36 -1.52
CA ARG A 136 -15.80 10.60 -1.12
C ARG A 136 -16.78 11.46 -0.30
N ASP A 137 -16.27 12.21 0.68
CA ASP A 137 -17.09 13.07 1.55
C ASP A 137 -17.78 14.18 0.76
N ALA A 138 -17.11 14.72 -0.27
CA ALA A 138 -17.69 15.72 -1.17
C ALA A 138 -18.85 15.19 -2.04
N TYR A 139 -18.88 13.88 -2.35
CA TYR A 139 -20.00 13.24 -3.06
C TYR A 139 -21.14 12.78 -2.14
N ALA A 140 -20.92 12.74 -0.83
CA ALA A 140 -21.91 12.33 0.15
C ALA A 140 -22.82 13.48 0.65
N GLN A 141 -22.49 14.73 0.31
CA GLN A 141 -23.30 15.94 0.54
C GLN A 141 -24.21 16.24 -0.64
#